data_AF-A0A1H6R6R2-F1
#
_entry.id   AF-A0A1H6R6R2-F1
#
_cell.length_a   1.000
_cell.length_b   1.000
_cell.length_c   1.000
_cell.angle_alpha   90.00
_cell.angle_beta   90.00
_cell.angle_gamma   90.00
#
_symmetry.space_group_name_H-M   'P 1'
#
loop_
_entity.id
_entity.type
_entity.pdbx_description
1 polymer ?
#
loop_
_entity_poly.entity_id
_entity_poly.type
_entity_poly.pdbx_seq_one_letter_code
_entity_poly.pdbx_strand_id
1 'polypeptide(L)'
;MIRESQMSDTIGHSEGAKKMKQEVFLPEDYRPAEDEPFMNDRQLEYFRRKLITWKNELLAGSRDTIEGLQDGTRNIPDVADRASEETDRALELRTRDRQRKLVAKIDAALRRIDEGEYGFCEVTGDPISLKRLDARPIATMSLEAQERHERREKVHRDD
;
A
#
# COMPACT_ATOMS: atom_id res chain seq x y z
N MET A 1 -12.25 -1.80 60.50
CA MET A 1 -11.16 -1.14 59.74
C MET A 1 -11.00 -1.87 58.42
N ILE A 2 -10.86 -1.09 57.37
CA ILE A 2 -11.01 -1.39 55.93
C ILE A 2 -9.72 -2.01 55.37
N ARG A 3 -9.85 -2.97 54.43
CA ARG A 3 -9.12 -3.14 53.14
C ARG A 3 -9.40 -4.55 52.58
N GLU A 4 -10.25 -4.71 51.56
CA GLU A 4 -9.96 -4.57 50.11
C GLU A 4 -8.80 -5.44 49.62
N SER A 5 -9.09 -6.51 48.87
CA SER A 5 -8.86 -6.55 47.41
C SER A 5 -9.36 -7.87 46.83
N GLN A 6 -10.40 -7.79 46.00
CA GLN A 6 -10.65 -8.74 44.92
C GLN A 6 -9.52 -8.66 43.91
N MET A 7 -9.25 -9.74 43.18
CA MET A 7 -9.07 -9.75 41.72
C MET A 7 -8.82 -11.19 41.27
N SER A 8 -9.89 -11.82 40.80
CA SER A 8 -9.81 -12.76 39.69
C SER A 8 -9.19 -12.05 38.50
N ASP A 9 -8.40 -12.75 37.68
CA ASP A 9 -8.75 -12.95 36.27
C ASP A 9 -7.68 -13.78 35.56
N THR A 10 -8.21 -14.71 34.80
CA THR A 10 -7.58 -15.62 33.86
C THR A 10 -6.66 -14.91 32.86
N ILE A 11 -5.39 -15.32 32.79
CA ILE A 11 -4.55 -14.98 31.63
C ILE A 11 -4.70 -16.12 30.61
N GLY A 12 -5.61 -15.88 29.67
CA GLY A 12 -5.84 -16.71 28.50
C GLY A 12 -4.63 -16.70 27.55
N HIS A 13 -4.39 -17.87 26.96
CA HIS A 13 -3.40 -18.09 25.92
C HIS A 13 -3.86 -17.37 24.64
N SER A 14 -3.00 -16.54 24.05
CA SER A 14 -3.15 -16.12 22.65
C SER A 14 -1.89 -16.51 21.87
N GLU A 15 -1.82 -17.79 21.52
CA GLU A 15 -0.97 -18.23 20.41
C GLU A 15 -1.50 -17.61 19.12
N GLY A 16 -0.86 -16.53 18.68
CA GLY A 16 -0.99 -16.01 17.33
C GLY A 16 -0.39 -17.01 16.35
N ALA A 17 -1.14 -18.05 15.99
CA ALA A 17 -0.77 -19.00 14.95
C ALA A 17 -0.67 -18.26 13.61
N LYS A 18 0.53 -17.80 13.24
CA LYS A 18 0.89 -17.49 11.87
C LYS A 18 0.72 -18.79 11.07
N LYS A 19 -0.44 -18.98 10.43
CA LYS A 19 -0.62 -20.02 9.43
C LYS A 19 0.47 -19.82 8.37
N MET A 20 1.40 -20.77 8.30
CA MET A 20 2.36 -20.85 7.20
C MET A 20 1.54 -21.02 5.92
N LYS A 21 1.46 -19.96 5.10
CA LYS A 21 0.78 -20.02 3.80
C LYS A 21 1.57 -20.99 2.93
N GLN A 22 0.88 -22.00 2.40
CA GLN A 22 1.47 -22.95 1.44
C GLN A 22 2.11 -22.16 0.29
N GLU A 23 3.30 -22.55 -0.13
CA GLU A 23 3.96 -21.95 -1.30
C GLU A 23 3.11 -22.23 -2.54
N VAL A 24 2.38 -21.21 -3.02
CA VAL A 24 1.62 -21.30 -4.26
C VAL A 24 2.60 -21.15 -5.42
N PHE A 25 2.81 -22.22 -6.17
CA PHE A 25 3.64 -22.19 -7.38
C PHE A 25 2.89 -21.48 -8.51
N LEU A 26 3.51 -20.44 -9.07
CA LEU A 26 3.01 -19.73 -10.25
C LEU A 26 4.01 -19.89 -11.40
N PRO A 27 3.56 -20.31 -12.60
CA PRO A 27 4.35 -20.18 -13.82
C PRO A 27 4.80 -18.73 -14.05
N GLU A 28 5.96 -18.53 -14.68
CA GLU A 28 6.51 -17.18 -14.93
C GLU A 28 5.60 -16.29 -15.78
N ASP A 29 4.83 -16.90 -16.68
CA ASP A 29 3.90 -16.27 -17.62
C ASP A 29 2.48 -16.15 -17.07
N TYR A 30 2.22 -16.57 -15.83
CA TYR A 30 0.88 -16.52 -15.27
C TYR A 30 0.32 -15.09 -15.24
N ARG A 31 -0.91 -14.96 -15.70
CA ARG A 31 -1.72 -13.74 -15.62
C ARG A 31 -3.11 -14.12 -15.10
N PRO A 32 -3.66 -13.38 -14.12
CA PRO A 32 -5.04 -13.56 -13.69
C PRO A 32 -6.00 -13.45 -14.87
N ALA A 33 -6.84 -14.47 -15.03
CA ALA A 33 -7.81 -14.54 -16.11
C ALA A 33 -9.25 -14.61 -15.57
N GLU A 34 -10.22 -14.24 -16.40
CA GLU A 34 -11.64 -14.22 -16.02
C GLU A 34 -12.30 -15.61 -16.09
N ASP A 35 -11.62 -16.61 -16.64
CA ASP A 35 -12.08 -17.99 -16.79
C ASP A 35 -11.78 -18.90 -15.59
N GLU A 36 -11.12 -18.35 -14.56
CA GLU A 36 -10.85 -19.02 -13.28
C GLU A 36 -11.61 -18.35 -12.12
N PRO A 37 -11.83 -19.06 -10.99
CA PRO A 37 -12.51 -18.49 -9.84
C PRO A 37 -11.85 -17.19 -9.36
N PHE A 38 -12.67 -16.15 -9.18
CA PHE A 38 -12.21 -14.83 -8.79
C PHE A 38 -11.50 -14.86 -7.43
N MET A 39 -10.32 -14.23 -7.36
CA MET A 39 -9.46 -14.15 -6.17
C MET A 39 -9.11 -15.52 -5.58
N ASN A 40 -8.89 -16.52 -6.44
CA ASN A 40 -8.28 -17.78 -6.03
C ASN A 40 -6.83 -17.60 -5.53
N ASP A 41 -6.26 -18.65 -4.95
CA ASP A 41 -4.89 -18.63 -4.38
C ASP A 41 -3.82 -18.18 -5.39
N ARG A 42 -3.98 -18.53 -6.68
CA ARG A 42 -3.03 -18.14 -7.74
C ARG A 42 -3.14 -16.65 -8.06
N GLN A 43 -4.34 -16.10 -8.16
CA GLN A 43 -4.57 -14.67 -8.40
C GLN A 43 -4.05 -13.83 -7.23
N LEU A 44 -4.36 -14.26 -5.99
CA LEU A 44 -3.88 -13.58 -4.78
C LEU A 44 -2.36 -13.60 -4.69
N GLU A 45 -1.72 -14.72 -5.02
CA GLU A 45 -0.26 -14.82 -5.05
C GLU A 45 0.35 -13.92 -6.15
N TYR A 46 -0.26 -13.83 -7.33
CA TYR A 46 0.18 -12.93 -8.39
C TYR A 46 0.16 -11.47 -7.92
N PHE A 47 -0.96 -11.02 -7.35
CA PHE A 47 -1.08 -9.64 -6.86
C PHE A 47 -0.16 -9.39 -5.66
N ARG A 48 0.03 -10.37 -4.77
CA ARG A 48 0.99 -10.28 -3.66
C ARG A 48 2.40 -10.05 -4.18
N ARG A 49 2.88 -10.86 -5.13
CA ARG A 49 4.21 -10.68 -5.74
C ARG A 49 4.34 -9.31 -6.39
N LYS A 50 3.35 -8.90 -7.17
CA LYS A 50 3.31 -7.59 -7.82
C LYS A 50 3.41 -6.42 -6.83
N LEU A 51 2.65 -6.48 -5.73
CA LEU A 51 2.68 -5.47 -4.66
C LEU A 51 4.02 -5.45 -3.92
N ILE A 52 4.59 -6.62 -3.61
CA ILE A 52 5.90 -6.71 -2.93
C ILE A 52 7.02 -6.17 -3.82
N THR A 53 7.06 -6.55 -5.10
CA THR A 53 8.03 -6.02 -6.06
C THR A 53 7.93 -4.50 -6.14
N TRP A 54 6.71 -3.98 -6.32
CA TRP A 54 6.50 -2.54 -6.39
C TRP A 54 6.91 -1.80 -5.10
N LYS A 55 6.62 -2.38 -3.92
CA LYS A 55 7.08 -1.85 -2.64
C LYS A 55 8.60 -1.78 -2.57
N ASN A 56 9.29 -2.85 -2.99
CA ASN A 56 10.74 -2.91 -2.95
C ASN A 56 11.38 -1.90 -3.90
N GLU A 57 10.82 -1.69 -5.09
CA GLU A 57 11.26 -0.65 -6.04
C GLU A 57 11.14 0.76 -5.43
N LEU A 58 10.01 1.06 -4.77
CA LEU A 58 9.80 2.34 -4.09
C LEU A 58 10.79 2.56 -2.94
N LEU A 59 11.06 1.52 -2.15
CA LEU A 59 12.01 1.58 -1.05
C LEU A 59 13.46 1.72 -1.53
N ALA A 60 13.84 1.04 -2.61
CA ALA A 60 15.15 1.18 -3.24
C ALA A 60 15.36 2.61 -3.75
N GLY A 61 14.43 3.13 -4.56
CA GLY A 61 14.53 4.50 -5.06
C GLY A 61 14.55 5.57 -3.96
N SER A 62 13.84 5.35 -2.85
CA SER A 62 13.91 6.24 -1.69
C SER A 62 15.27 6.19 -0.98
N ARG A 63 16.00 5.07 -0.99
CA ARG A 63 17.34 4.97 -0.41
C ARG A 63 18.35 5.73 -1.27
N ASP A 64 18.31 5.51 -2.58
CA ASP A 64 19.21 6.17 -3.54
C ASP A 64 19.07 7.70 -3.48
N THR A 65 17.84 8.21 -3.33
CA THR A 65 17.57 9.64 -3.18
C THR A 65 18.15 10.21 -1.88
N ILE A 66 18.10 9.45 -0.78
CA ILE A 66 18.68 9.89 0.50
C ILE A 66 20.20 9.95 0.42
N GLU A 67 20.83 8.97 -0.23
CA GLU A 67 22.28 8.96 -0.46
C GLU A 67 22.70 10.17 -1.30
N GLY A 68 21.97 10.49 -2.37
CA GLY A 68 22.21 11.70 -3.18
C GLY A 68 22.10 13.01 -2.40
N LEU A 69 21.06 13.15 -1.55
CA LEU A 69 20.88 14.32 -0.68
C LEU A 69 22.02 14.51 0.34
N GLN A 70 22.53 13.41 0.89
CA GLN A 70 23.63 13.44 1.85
C GLN A 70 24.94 13.85 1.18
N ASP A 71 25.17 13.43 -0.06
CA ASP A 71 26.37 13.79 -0.81
C ASP A 71 26.34 15.25 -1.28
N GLY A 72 25.19 15.72 -1.77
CA GLY A 72 25.01 17.14 -2.15
C GLY A 72 25.21 18.12 -0.99
N THR A 73 24.83 17.73 0.24
CA THR A 73 25.00 18.57 1.43
C THR A 73 26.48 18.74 1.84
N ARG A 74 27.41 17.94 1.30
CA ARG A 74 28.85 18.03 1.61
C ARG A 74 29.59 19.10 0.81
N ASN A 75 29.02 19.57 -0.30
CA ASN A 75 29.58 20.66 -1.08
C ASN A 75 29.05 22.00 -0.53
N ILE A 76 29.93 22.99 -0.37
CA ILE A 76 29.51 24.35 -0.01
C ILE A 76 29.13 25.05 -1.31
N PRO A 77 27.85 25.32 -1.56
CA PRO A 77 27.40 25.95 -2.80
C PRO A 77 27.80 27.42 -2.79
N ASP A 78 28.00 28.00 -3.96
CA ASP A 78 28.06 29.44 -4.06
C ASP A 78 26.67 30.07 -3.80
N VAL A 79 26.61 31.41 -3.72
CA VAL A 79 25.37 32.11 -3.38
C VAL A 79 24.29 31.95 -4.46
N ALA A 80 24.68 31.75 -5.72
CA ALA A 80 23.75 31.54 -6.83
C ALA A 80 23.21 30.09 -6.86
N ASP A 81 24.06 29.11 -6.54
CA ASP A 81 23.71 27.69 -6.52
C ASP A 81 22.80 27.33 -5.34
N ARG A 82 22.95 28.03 -4.21
CA ARG A 82 22.19 27.77 -2.98
C ARG A 82 20.67 27.83 -3.18
N ALA A 83 20.19 28.76 -3.99
CA ALA A 83 18.75 28.89 -4.23
C ALA A 83 18.19 27.69 -5.01
N SER A 84 18.91 27.23 -6.04
CA SER A 84 18.53 26.06 -6.84
C SER A 84 18.52 24.79 -6.00
N GLU A 85 19.59 24.55 -5.23
CA GLU A 85 19.69 23.35 -4.38
C GLU A 85 18.57 23.26 -3.32
N GLU A 86 18.18 24.39 -2.72
CA GLU A 86 17.08 24.42 -1.76
C GLU A 86 15.76 24.03 -2.42
N THR A 87 15.52 24.49 -3.65
CA THR A 87 14.31 24.13 -4.41
C THR A 87 14.28 22.66 -4.80
N ASP A 88 15.42 22.11 -5.23
CA ASP A 88 15.55 20.69 -5.59
C ASP A 88 15.33 19.80 -4.36
N ARG A 89 15.96 20.15 -3.23
CA ARG A 89 15.76 19.45 -1.95
C ARG A 89 14.31 19.49 -1.50
N ALA A 90 13.63 20.62 -1.64
CA ALA A 90 12.21 20.74 -1.29
C ALA A 90 11.32 19.85 -2.19
N LEU A 91 11.65 19.74 -3.48
CA LEU A 91 10.95 18.86 -4.41
C LEU A 91 11.15 17.38 -4.05
N GLU A 92 12.38 16.97 -3.75
CA GLU A 92 12.72 15.61 -3.35
C GLU A 92 12.00 15.19 -2.06
N LEU A 93 11.97 16.07 -1.05
CA LEU A 93 11.24 15.82 0.20
C LEU A 93 9.74 15.58 -0.03
N ARG A 94 9.12 16.34 -0.95
CA ARG A 94 7.71 16.14 -1.33
C ARG A 94 7.50 14.83 -2.06
N THR A 95 8.39 14.47 -2.97
CA THR A 95 8.35 13.18 -3.68
C THR A 95 8.46 12.01 -2.71
N ARG A 96 9.36 12.09 -1.74
CA ARG A 96 9.51 11.06 -0.69
C ARG A 96 8.27 10.90 0.17
N ASP A 97 7.62 11.99 0.59
CA ASP A 97 6.37 11.87 1.37
C ASP A 97 5.25 11.18 0.57
N ARG A 98 5.17 11.44 -0.75
CA ARG A 98 4.25 10.72 -1.65
C ARG A 98 4.60 9.23 -1.74
N GLN A 99 5.86 8.89 -1.92
CA GLN A 99 6.32 7.49 -1.93
C GLN A 99 6.00 6.78 -0.62
N ARG A 100 6.25 7.41 0.54
CA ARG A 100 5.90 6.86 1.86
C ARG A 100 4.41 6.59 1.99
N LYS A 101 3.56 7.53 1.57
CA LYS A 101 2.09 7.34 1.56
C LYS A 101 1.69 6.20 0.61
N LEU A 102 2.37 6.06 -0.52
CA LEU A 102 2.13 4.99 -1.48
C LEU A 102 2.50 3.61 -0.90
N VAL A 103 3.65 3.50 -0.23
CA VAL A 103 4.06 2.29 0.50
C VAL A 103 3.01 1.90 1.55
N ALA A 104 2.48 2.87 2.31
CA ALA A 104 1.41 2.60 3.27
C ALA A 104 0.13 2.04 2.62
N LYS A 105 -0.21 2.47 1.39
CA LYS A 105 -1.33 1.91 0.62
C LYS A 105 -1.04 0.50 0.12
N ILE A 106 0.20 0.21 -0.28
CA ILE A 106 0.62 -1.15 -0.67
C ILE A 106 0.53 -2.08 0.54
N ASP A 107 0.99 -1.64 1.72
CA ASP A 107 0.88 -2.43 2.94
C ASP A 107 -0.58 -2.70 3.34
N ALA A 108 -1.48 -1.73 3.11
CA ALA A 108 -2.91 -1.94 3.29
C ALA A 108 -3.48 -2.99 2.31
N ALA A 109 -3.09 -2.92 1.03
CA ALA A 109 -3.50 -3.92 0.04
C ALA A 109 -3.00 -5.34 0.40
N LEU A 110 -1.76 -5.47 0.87
CA LEU A 110 -1.20 -6.74 1.35
C LEU A 110 -1.99 -7.30 2.55
N ARG A 111 -2.36 -6.46 3.51
CA ARG A 111 -3.22 -6.87 4.63
C ARG A 111 -4.58 -7.35 4.17
N ARG A 112 -5.20 -6.65 3.21
CA ARG A 112 -6.47 -7.09 2.61
C ARG A 112 -6.36 -8.45 1.92
N ILE A 113 -5.21 -8.80 1.34
CA ILE A 113 -4.97 -10.15 0.81
C ILE A 113 -4.89 -11.17 1.96
N ASP A 114 -4.28 -10.80 3.10
CA ASP A 114 -4.22 -11.66 4.28
C ASP A 114 -5.59 -11.88 4.93
N GLU A 115 -6.45 -10.87 4.89
CA GLU A 115 -7.80 -10.86 5.47
C GLU A 115 -8.86 -11.48 4.51
N GLY A 116 -8.53 -11.68 3.24
CA GLY A 116 -9.45 -12.23 2.23
C GLY A 116 -10.39 -11.19 1.61
N GLU A 117 -10.13 -9.90 1.81
CA GLU A 117 -10.94 -8.78 1.33
C GLU A 117 -10.41 -8.14 0.03
N TYR A 118 -9.22 -8.56 -0.41
CA TYR A 118 -8.61 -8.02 -1.62
C TYR A 118 -9.43 -8.39 -2.87
N GLY A 119 -9.53 -7.45 -3.79
CA GLY A 119 -10.27 -7.61 -5.04
C GLY A 119 -11.74 -7.17 -4.98
N PHE A 120 -12.26 -6.79 -3.81
CA PHE A 120 -13.65 -6.33 -3.65
C PHE A 120 -13.71 -4.83 -3.32
N CYS A 121 -14.78 -4.17 -3.77
CA CYS A 121 -15.02 -2.75 -3.55
C CYS A 121 -15.37 -2.49 -2.07
N GLU A 122 -14.63 -1.59 -1.40
CA GLU A 122 -14.88 -1.24 0.01
C GLU A 122 -16.24 -0.56 0.25
N VAL A 123 -16.86 -0.01 -0.79
CA VAL A 123 -18.14 0.72 -0.68
C VAL A 123 -19.34 -0.16 -1.01
N THR A 124 -19.22 -1.01 -2.03
CA THR A 124 -20.36 -1.79 -2.54
C THR A 124 -20.23 -3.29 -2.29
N GLY A 125 -19.04 -3.80 -2.00
CA GLY A 125 -18.73 -5.23 -1.93
C GLY A 125 -18.54 -5.90 -3.29
N ASP A 126 -18.80 -5.19 -4.39
CA ASP A 126 -18.71 -5.78 -5.74
C ASP A 126 -17.27 -6.11 -6.15
N PRO A 127 -17.07 -7.12 -7.01
CA PRO A 127 -15.76 -7.42 -7.58
C PRO A 127 -15.15 -6.22 -8.33
N ILE A 128 -13.89 -5.92 -8.05
CA ILE A 128 -13.07 -5.00 -8.83
C ILE A 128 -12.47 -5.79 -10.00
N SER A 129 -12.64 -5.29 -11.22
CA SER A 129 -12.17 -6.02 -12.42
C SER A 129 -10.66 -6.32 -12.37
N LEU A 130 -10.27 -7.49 -12.86
CA LEU A 130 -8.88 -7.92 -12.90
C LEU A 130 -8.01 -6.93 -13.68
N LYS A 131 -8.51 -6.41 -14.81
CA LYS A 131 -7.83 -5.37 -15.61
C LYS A 131 -7.52 -4.12 -14.80
N ARG A 132 -8.43 -3.70 -13.91
CA ARG A 132 -8.24 -2.53 -13.05
C ARG A 132 -7.21 -2.81 -11.95
N LEU A 133 -7.29 -3.97 -11.31
CA LEU A 133 -6.31 -4.37 -10.29
C LEU A 133 -4.92 -4.58 -10.90
N ASP A 134 -4.84 -5.06 -12.13
CA ASP A 134 -3.57 -5.20 -12.84
C ASP A 134 -2.96 -3.84 -13.18
N ALA A 135 -3.77 -2.87 -13.61
CA ALA A 135 -3.32 -1.50 -13.82
C ALA A 135 -3.00 -0.76 -12.51
N ARG A 136 -3.80 -0.97 -11.46
CA ARG A 136 -3.69 -0.30 -10.15
C ARG A 136 -4.00 -1.29 -9.02
N PRO A 137 -3.00 -2.04 -8.51
CA PRO A 137 -3.22 -3.09 -7.51
C PRO A 137 -3.56 -2.58 -6.11
N ILE A 138 -3.53 -1.27 -5.89
CA ILE A 138 -3.97 -0.61 -4.65
C ILE A 138 -5.39 -0.04 -4.75
N ALA A 139 -6.11 -0.31 -5.84
CA ALA A 139 -7.47 0.18 -6.02
C ALA A 139 -8.41 -0.46 -4.99
N THR A 140 -9.10 0.38 -4.21
CA THR A 140 -10.01 -0.08 -3.16
C THR A 140 -11.48 -0.06 -3.58
N MET A 141 -11.80 0.58 -4.70
CA MET A 141 -13.16 0.76 -5.21
C MET A 141 -13.27 0.30 -6.66
N SER A 142 -14.46 -0.13 -7.06
CA SER A 142 -14.81 -0.36 -8.47
C SER A 142 -14.81 0.96 -9.26
N LEU A 143 -14.80 0.88 -10.60
CA LEU A 143 -14.86 2.06 -11.47
C LEU A 143 -16.12 2.88 -11.19
N GLU A 144 -17.27 2.23 -11.17
CA GLU A 144 -18.55 2.89 -10.94
C GLU A 144 -18.62 3.55 -9.56
N ALA A 145 -18.15 2.86 -8.51
CA ALA A 145 -18.10 3.44 -7.17
C ALA A 145 -17.17 4.66 -7.12
N GLN A 146 -16.02 4.60 -7.81
CA GLN A 146 -15.10 5.72 -7.89
C GLN A 146 -15.72 6.91 -8.64
N GLU A 147 -16.37 6.69 -9.78
CA GLU A 147 -17.04 7.75 -10.55
C GLU A 147 -18.15 8.43 -9.73
N ARG A 148 -18.93 7.65 -8.97
CA ARG A 148 -19.95 8.17 -8.07
C ARG A 148 -19.34 9.02 -6.95
N HIS A 149 -18.22 8.58 -6.36
CA HIS A 149 -17.50 9.32 -5.33
C HIS A 149 -16.98 10.66 -5.87
N GLU A 150 -16.30 10.64 -7.01
CA GLU A 150 -15.76 11.85 -7.66
C GLU A 150 -16.85 12.83 -8.07
N ARG A 151 -18.02 12.35 -8.52
CA ARG A 151 -19.17 13.21 -8.82
C ARG A 151 -19.69 13.93 -7.58
N ARG A 152 -19.79 13.24 -6.45
CA ARG A 152 -20.25 13.83 -5.18
C ARG A 152 -19.26 14.88 -4.66
N GLU A 153 -17.96 14.60 -4.72
CA GLU A 153 -16.95 15.57 -4.28
C GLU A 153 -16.95 16.85 -5.12
N LYS A 154 -17.20 16.76 -6.43
CA LYS A 154 -17.32 17.95 -7.30
C LYS A 154 -18.48 18.84 -6.88
N VAL A 155 -19.66 18.27 -6.63
CA VAL A 155 -20.83 19.04 -6.20
C VAL A 155 -20.55 19.77 -4.89
N HIS A 156 -19.88 19.15 -3.94
CA HIS A 156 -19.57 19.77 -2.65
C HIS A 156 -18.45 20.83 -2.67
N ARG A 157 -17.65 20.90 -3.73
CA ARG A 157 -16.57 21.89 -3.85
C ARG A 157 -17.04 23.21 -4.45
N ASP A 158 -18.17 23.18 -5.16
CA ASP A 158 -18.74 24.33 -5.86
C ASP A 158 -19.81 25.07 -5.02
N ASP A 159 -20.10 24.60 -3.80
CA ASP A 159 -20.93 25.25 -2.76
C ASP A 159 -20.06 25.96 -1.71
#